data_AF-A0A0F2CA97-F1
#
_entry.id   AF-A0A0F2CA97-F1
#
_cell.length_a   1.000
_cell.length_b   1.000
_cell.length_c   1.000
_cell.angle_alpha   90.00
_cell.angle_beta   90.00
_cell.angle_gamma   90.00
#
_symmetry.space_group_name_H-M   'P 1'
#
loop_
_entity.id
_entity.type
_entity.pdbx_description
1 polymer ?
#
loop_
_entity_poly.entity_id
_entity_poly.type
_entity_poly.pdbx_seq_one_letter_code
_entity_poly.pdbx_strand_id
1 'polypeptide(L)'
;MEAHAAGIQRSCDERDAALAALAALDDPREQLGAAIDAGLPDGPDDALMSLLYEFDVLAGNSALHDELVQKLYLRQLATYRGVIAGGRESGVFTPALDDEQLAMTMVALEDAYGLHIVAGNALMSVPKAAAAMRAVADKLGCPTTA
;
A
#
# COMPACT_ATOMS: atom_id res chain seq x y z
N MET A 1 -14.77 -2.12 18.73
CA MET A 1 -13.30 -2.28 18.69
C MET A 1 -12.88 -3.65 18.14
N GLU A 2 -13.30 -4.77 18.73
CA GLU A 2 -12.87 -6.12 18.26
C GLU A 2 -13.29 -6.45 16.82
N ALA A 3 -14.53 -6.13 16.42
CA ALA A 3 -14.98 -6.35 15.04
C ALA A 3 -14.18 -5.52 14.00
N HIS A 4 -13.67 -4.37 14.41
CA HIS A 4 -12.86 -3.49 13.57
C HIS A 4 -11.41 -3.99 13.44
N ALA A 5 -10.81 -4.42 14.56
CA ALA A 5 -9.50 -5.08 14.55
C ALA A 5 -9.50 -6.34 13.68
N ALA A 6 -10.57 -7.14 13.76
CA ALA A 6 -10.76 -8.33 12.92
C ALA A 6 -10.95 -7.99 11.43
N GLY A 7 -11.57 -6.85 11.12
CA GLY A 7 -11.70 -6.33 9.75
C GLY A 7 -10.34 -5.93 9.17
N ILE A 8 -9.55 -5.16 9.93
CA ILE A 8 -8.21 -4.71 9.52
C ILE A 8 -7.30 -5.92 9.30
N GLN A 9 -7.28 -6.85 10.28
CA GLN A 9 -6.49 -8.07 10.16
C GLN A 9 -6.86 -8.85 8.88
N ARG A 10 -8.16 -9.01 8.60
CA ARG A 10 -8.63 -9.72 7.41
C ARG A 10 -8.19 -9.05 6.12
N SER A 11 -8.32 -7.73 5.99
CA SER A 11 -7.88 -7.02 4.78
C SER A 11 -6.38 -7.12 4.57
N CYS A 12 -5.59 -7.01 5.64
CA CYS A 12 -4.15 -7.24 5.54
C CYS A 12 -3.83 -8.68 5.14
N ASP A 13 -4.57 -9.67 5.63
CA ASP A 13 -4.40 -11.08 5.26
C ASP A 13 -4.83 -11.35 3.81
N GLU A 14 -5.89 -10.70 3.34
CA GLU A 14 -6.34 -10.75 1.94
C GLU A 14 -5.30 -10.13 1.00
N ARG A 15 -4.70 -8.99 1.39
CA ARG A 15 -3.60 -8.39 0.64
C ARG A 15 -2.37 -9.29 0.60
N ASP A 16 -1.95 -9.84 1.74
CA ASP A 16 -0.81 -10.75 1.79
C ASP A 16 -1.06 -12.02 0.98
N ALA A 17 -2.30 -12.53 0.96
CA ALA A 17 -2.68 -13.66 0.12
C ALA A 17 -2.66 -13.31 -1.37
N ALA A 18 -3.12 -12.11 -1.75
CA ALA A 18 -3.02 -11.61 -3.11
C ALA A 18 -1.56 -11.50 -3.54
N LEU A 19 -0.70 -10.90 -2.70
CA LEU A 19 0.74 -10.77 -2.94
C LEU A 19 1.47 -12.12 -2.98
N ALA A 20 1.09 -13.08 -2.14
CA ALA A 20 1.61 -14.44 -2.21
C ALA A 20 1.20 -15.14 -3.51
N ALA A 21 0.00 -14.90 -4.02
CA ALA A 21 -0.41 -15.38 -5.35
C ALA A 21 0.40 -14.69 -6.47
N LEU A 22 0.82 -13.44 -6.25
CA LEU A 22 1.66 -12.68 -7.19
C LEU A 22 3.14 -13.06 -7.11
N ALA A 23 3.59 -13.74 -6.04
CA ALA A 23 4.92 -14.36 -6.01
C ALA A 23 5.07 -15.47 -7.06
N ALA A 24 3.96 -15.96 -7.63
CA ALA A 24 3.96 -16.82 -8.81
C ALA A 24 4.13 -16.04 -10.13
N LEU A 25 4.03 -14.71 -10.12
CA LEU A 25 4.44 -13.87 -11.24
C LEU A 25 5.96 -13.72 -11.16
N ASP A 26 6.67 -14.29 -12.14
CA ASP A 26 8.13 -14.24 -12.22
C ASP A 26 8.67 -12.80 -12.45
N ASP A 27 7.81 -11.80 -12.69
CA ASP A 27 8.20 -10.44 -13.01
C ASP A 27 7.94 -9.44 -11.84
N PRO A 28 9.01 -8.85 -11.26
CA PRO A 28 8.87 -7.87 -10.17
C PRO A 28 8.08 -6.61 -10.57
N ARG A 29 8.00 -6.29 -11.87
CA ARG A 29 7.20 -5.16 -12.38
C ARG A 29 5.71 -5.41 -12.15
N GLU A 30 5.25 -6.62 -12.44
CA GLU A 30 3.86 -7.01 -12.23
C GLU A 30 3.54 -7.12 -10.74
N GLN A 31 4.48 -7.66 -9.94
CA GLN A 31 4.35 -7.69 -8.48
C GLN A 31 4.18 -6.29 -7.88
N LEU A 32 4.97 -5.31 -8.35
CA LEU A 32 4.87 -3.93 -7.86
C LEU A 32 3.55 -3.27 -8.29
N GLY A 33 3.14 -3.47 -9.54
CA GLY A 33 1.85 -2.97 -10.02
C GLY A 33 0.68 -3.51 -9.21
N ALA A 34 0.71 -4.81 -8.90
CA ALA A 34 -0.35 -5.45 -8.16
C ALA A 34 -0.31 -5.14 -6.65
N ALA A 35 0.87 -4.87 -6.07
CA ALA A 35 0.98 -4.32 -4.72
C ALA A 35 0.32 -2.94 -4.60
N ILE A 36 0.51 -2.06 -5.59
CA ILE A 36 -0.14 -0.75 -5.64
C ILE A 36 -1.66 -0.91 -5.73
N ASP A 37 -2.15 -1.79 -6.59
CA ASP A 37 -3.60 -1.97 -6.78
C ASP A 37 -4.28 -2.56 -5.54
N ALA A 38 -3.63 -3.52 -4.88
CA ALA A 38 -4.17 -4.16 -3.67
C ALA A 38 -4.02 -3.30 -2.41
N GLY A 39 -3.20 -2.23 -2.46
CA GLY A 39 -2.98 -1.31 -1.35
C GLY A 39 -3.97 -0.14 -1.30
N LEU A 40 -4.58 0.21 -2.44
CA LEU A 40 -5.56 1.30 -2.51
C LEU A 40 -6.97 0.82 -2.10
N PRO A 41 -7.81 1.72 -1.53
CA PRO A 41 -9.19 1.39 -1.21
C PRO A 41 -10.02 1.12 -2.47
N ASP A 42 -11.12 0.37 -2.32
CA ASP A 42 -12.06 0.09 -3.42
C ASP A 42 -12.82 1.34 -3.90
N GLY A 43 -12.88 2.38 -3.07
CA GLY A 43 -13.55 3.64 -3.35
C GLY A 43 -13.88 4.44 -2.09
N PRO A 44 -14.70 5.51 -2.22
CA PRO A 44 -15.08 6.35 -1.08
C PRO A 44 -15.92 5.61 -0.03
N ASP A 45 -16.60 4.52 -0.42
CA ASP A 45 -17.45 3.72 0.47
C ASP A 45 -16.70 2.53 1.11
N ASP A 46 -15.37 2.48 0.97
CA ASP A 46 -14.53 1.47 1.64
C ASP A 46 -14.56 1.73 3.15
N ALA A 47 -15.53 1.10 3.82
CA ALA A 47 -15.79 1.31 5.23
C ALA A 47 -14.63 0.87 6.12
N LEU A 48 -13.78 -0.03 5.64
CA LEU A 48 -12.63 -0.51 6.41
C LEU A 48 -11.48 0.49 6.36
N MET A 49 -11.14 0.98 5.17
CA MET A 49 -10.11 2.01 5.00
C MET A 49 -10.56 3.35 5.56
N SER A 50 -11.85 3.70 5.40
CA SER A 50 -12.45 4.88 6.03
C SER A 50 -12.26 4.85 7.54
N LEU A 51 -12.53 3.71 8.17
CA LEU A 51 -12.37 3.55 9.60
C LEU A 51 -10.90 3.63 10.04
N LEU A 52 -10.01 2.99 9.29
CA LEU A 52 -8.57 3.03 9.55
C LEU A 52 -8.06 4.48 9.58
N TYR A 53 -8.48 5.30 8.62
CA TYR A 53 -8.08 6.70 8.49
C TYR A 53 -8.90 7.68 9.37
N GLU A 54 -10.17 7.41 9.67
CA GLU A 54 -11.00 8.25 10.54
C GLU A 54 -10.45 8.27 11.97
N PHE A 55 -9.85 7.18 12.44
CA PHE A 55 -9.26 7.14 13.77
C PHE A 55 -7.99 8.00 13.90
N ASP A 56 -7.23 8.22 12.82
CA ASP A 56 -6.09 9.16 12.81
C ASP A 56 -6.54 10.62 13.05
N VAL A 57 -7.79 10.97 12.67
CA VAL A 57 -8.33 12.33 12.79
C VAL A 57 -9.19 12.50 14.05
N LEU A 58 -9.85 11.44 14.54
CA LEU A 58 -10.82 11.51 15.65
C LEU A 58 -10.36 10.89 16.97
N ALA A 59 -9.30 10.07 17.02
CA ALA A 59 -8.92 9.35 18.24
C ALA A 59 -7.53 9.68 18.75
N GLY A 60 -7.44 10.78 19.49
CA GLY A 60 -6.57 10.76 20.66
C GLY A 60 -7.10 9.73 21.66
N ASN A 61 -6.33 8.66 21.92
CA ASN A 61 -6.40 7.72 23.06
C ASN A 61 -6.96 6.29 22.83
N SER A 62 -6.53 5.55 21.82
CA SER A 62 -6.67 4.08 21.82
C SER A 62 -5.37 3.37 21.49
N ALA A 63 -4.70 2.80 22.49
CA ALA A 63 -3.48 2.01 22.30
C ALA A 63 -3.68 0.84 21.32
N LEU A 64 -4.91 0.31 21.22
CA LEU A 64 -5.26 -0.71 20.24
C LEU A 64 -5.25 -0.16 18.80
N HIS A 65 -5.67 1.10 18.60
CA HIS A 65 -5.62 1.73 17.28
C HIS A 65 -4.17 1.96 16.86
N ASP A 66 -3.34 2.54 17.75
CA ASP A 66 -1.91 2.75 17.50
C ASP A 66 -1.21 1.43 17.13
N GLU A 67 -1.55 0.33 17.82
CA GLU A 67 -1.01 -1.00 17.53
C GLU A 67 -1.43 -1.50 16.14
N LEU A 68 -2.69 -1.28 15.75
CA LEU A 68 -3.21 -1.72 14.45
C LEU A 68 -2.59 -0.93 13.29
N VAL A 69 -2.49 0.40 13.42
CA VAL A 69 -1.84 1.25 12.41
C VAL A 69 -0.37 0.90 12.27
N GLN A 70 0.36 0.71 13.37
CA GLN A 70 1.76 0.27 13.32
C GLN A 70 1.92 -1.10 12.66
N LYS A 71 1.05 -2.07 12.97
CA LYS A 71 1.07 -3.39 12.32
C LYS A 71 0.81 -3.29 10.83
N LEU A 72 -0.15 -2.47 10.41
CA LEU A 72 -0.43 -2.24 8.99
C LEU A 72 0.78 -1.62 8.29
N TYR A 73 1.35 -0.56 8.85
CA TYR A 73 2.53 0.10 8.33
C TYR A 73 3.70 -0.89 8.15
N LEU A 74 3.98 -1.73 9.14
CA LEU A 74 5.03 -2.74 9.05
C LEU A 74 4.77 -3.78 7.94
N ARG A 75 3.51 -4.17 7.73
CA ARG A 75 3.15 -5.09 6.63
C ARG A 75 3.30 -4.41 5.26
N GLN A 76 2.82 -3.17 5.10
CA GLN A 76 3.02 -2.35 3.90
C GLN A 76 4.50 -2.21 3.55
N LEU A 77 5.31 -1.85 4.54
CA LEU A 77 6.75 -1.69 4.37
C LEU A 77 7.42 -3.00 3.95
N ALA A 78 7.05 -4.12 4.58
CA ALA A 78 7.56 -5.43 4.22
C ALA A 78 7.19 -5.84 2.80
N THR A 79 5.94 -5.59 2.37
CA THR A 79 5.47 -5.83 1.00
C THR A 79 6.33 -5.08 -0.02
N TYR A 80 6.39 -3.76 0.07
CA TYR A 80 7.12 -2.95 -0.92
C TYR A 80 8.61 -3.28 -0.91
N ARG A 81 9.22 -3.39 0.26
CA ARG A 81 10.65 -3.73 0.37
C ARG A 81 10.95 -5.08 -0.27
N GLY A 82 10.11 -6.09 -0.06
CA GLY A 82 10.29 -7.42 -0.65
C GLY A 82 10.30 -7.39 -2.17
N VAL A 83 9.31 -6.71 -2.77
CA VAL A 83 9.20 -6.56 -4.23
C VAL A 83 10.36 -5.74 -4.79
N ILE A 84 10.74 -4.64 -4.13
CA ILE A 84 11.84 -3.78 -4.55
C ILE A 84 13.17 -4.53 -4.51
N ALA A 85 13.45 -5.25 -3.41
CA ALA A 85 14.67 -6.04 -3.26
C ALA A 85 14.76 -7.13 -4.33
N GLY A 86 13.67 -7.89 -4.56
CA GLY A 86 13.63 -8.91 -5.61
C GLY A 86 13.83 -8.33 -7.03
N GLY A 87 13.26 -7.16 -7.31
CA GLY A 87 13.48 -6.46 -8.57
C GLY A 87 14.90 -5.95 -8.74
N ARG A 88 15.56 -5.53 -7.66
CA ARG A 88 16.97 -5.13 -7.68
C ARG A 88 17.89 -6.32 -7.88
N GLU A 89 17.65 -7.43 -7.18
CA GLU A 89 18.42 -8.67 -7.28
C GLU A 89 18.36 -9.28 -8.69
N SER A 90 17.20 -9.22 -9.34
CA SER A 90 17.01 -9.65 -10.72
C SER A 90 17.54 -8.65 -11.78
N GLY A 91 17.92 -7.44 -11.36
CA GLY A 91 18.40 -6.38 -12.24
C GLY A 91 17.30 -5.67 -13.04
N VAL A 92 16.03 -5.97 -12.79
CA VAL A 92 14.88 -5.31 -13.43
C VAL A 92 14.67 -3.91 -12.88
N PHE A 93 14.95 -3.70 -11.59
CA PHE A 93 14.87 -2.40 -10.92
C PHE A 93 16.26 -1.81 -10.68
N THR A 94 16.36 -0.48 -10.88
CA THR A 94 17.61 0.27 -10.68
C THR A 94 17.41 1.57 -9.87
N PRO A 95 16.68 1.54 -8.73
CA PRO A 95 16.45 2.75 -7.96
C PRO A 95 17.72 3.28 -7.32
N ALA A 96 17.84 4.60 -7.33
CA ALA A 96 18.92 5.34 -6.67
C ALA A 96 18.75 5.39 -5.14
N LEU A 97 17.50 5.28 -4.67
CA LEU A 97 17.18 5.14 -3.25
C LEU A 97 17.49 3.72 -2.77
N ASP A 98 17.78 3.58 -1.48
CA ASP A 98 17.80 2.27 -0.85
C ASP A 98 16.37 1.69 -0.72
N ASP A 99 16.28 0.38 -0.47
CA ASP A 99 15.00 -0.33 -0.49
C ASP A 99 14.06 0.14 0.63
N GLU A 100 14.60 0.59 1.76
CA GLU A 100 13.83 1.07 2.90
C GLU A 100 13.21 2.44 2.61
N GLN A 101 14.00 3.37 2.08
CA GLN A 101 13.56 4.70 1.69
C GLN A 101 12.51 4.65 0.58
N LEU A 102 12.71 3.79 -0.42
CA LEU A 102 11.76 3.63 -1.50
C LEU A 102 10.46 2.98 -1.00
N ALA A 103 10.54 1.92 -0.18
CA ALA A 103 9.36 1.30 0.39
C ALA A 103 8.56 2.31 1.24
N MET A 104 9.20 3.02 2.15
CA MET A 104 8.58 4.07 2.96
C MET A 104 7.91 5.14 2.09
N THR A 105 8.52 5.53 0.97
CA THR A 105 7.94 6.49 0.02
C THR A 105 6.65 5.95 -0.60
N MET A 106 6.64 4.68 -1.01
CA MET A 106 5.45 4.04 -1.59
C MET A 106 4.32 3.92 -0.57
N VAL A 107 4.62 3.55 0.68
CA VAL A 107 3.64 3.50 1.78
C VAL A 107 3.04 4.88 2.04
N ALA A 108 3.87 5.93 2.12
CA ALA A 108 3.39 7.29 2.34
C ALA A 108 2.46 7.79 1.22
N LEU A 109 2.74 7.41 -0.04
CA LEU A 109 1.85 7.71 -1.16
C LEU A 109 0.54 6.92 -1.09
N GLU A 110 0.61 5.62 -0.80
CA GLU A 110 -0.56 4.75 -0.61
C GLU A 110 -1.50 5.33 0.44
N ASP A 111 -0.96 5.67 1.61
CA ASP A 111 -1.74 6.19 2.74
C ASP A 111 -2.37 7.55 2.42
N ALA A 112 -1.60 8.47 1.86
CA ALA A 112 -2.10 9.81 1.52
C ALA A 112 -3.19 9.77 0.45
N TYR A 113 -3.02 8.92 -0.58
CA TYR A 113 -4.05 8.76 -1.61
C TYR A 113 -5.28 8.02 -1.07
N GLY A 114 -5.08 6.97 -0.28
CA GLY A 114 -6.14 6.24 0.40
C GLY A 114 -7.03 7.17 1.22
N LEU A 115 -6.42 8.00 2.07
CA LEU A 115 -7.11 9.01 2.87
C LEU A 115 -7.94 9.97 2.00
N HIS A 116 -7.39 10.48 0.90
CA HIS A 116 -8.14 11.36 0.01
C HIS A 116 -9.34 10.67 -0.63
N ILE A 117 -9.21 9.40 -1.02
CA ILE A 117 -10.28 8.63 -1.65
C ILE A 117 -11.43 8.41 -0.66
N VAL A 118 -11.14 7.91 0.54
CA VAL A 118 -12.17 7.62 1.56
C VAL A 118 -12.79 8.90 2.13
N ALA A 119 -12.06 10.01 2.13
CA ALA A 119 -12.60 11.32 2.49
C ALA A 119 -13.56 11.91 1.44
N GLY A 120 -13.86 11.17 0.36
CA GLY A 120 -14.78 11.60 -0.69
C GLY A 120 -14.25 12.75 -1.54
N ASN A 121 -12.94 12.92 -1.65
CA ASN A 121 -12.35 13.95 -2.50
C ASN A 121 -12.64 13.64 -3.98
N ALA A 122 -13.61 14.36 -4.57
CA ALA A 122 -14.01 14.16 -5.96
C ALA A 122 -12.88 14.34 -7.00
N LEU A 123 -11.76 14.97 -6.63
CA LEU A 123 -10.59 15.15 -7.50
C LEU A 123 -9.58 13.99 -7.42
N MET A 124 -9.77 13.05 -6.50
CA MET A 124 -8.91 11.88 -6.29
C MET A 124 -9.71 10.59 -6.45
N SER A 125 -9.44 9.85 -7.54
CA SER A 125 -10.02 8.53 -7.78
C SER A 125 -8.97 7.43 -7.63
N VAL A 126 -9.42 6.20 -7.36
CA VAL A 126 -8.54 5.02 -7.28
C VAL A 126 -7.65 4.89 -8.52
N PRO A 127 -8.17 4.95 -9.77
CA PRO A 127 -7.31 4.86 -10.96
C PRO A 127 -6.29 6.00 -11.06
N LYS A 128 -6.64 7.21 -10.59
CA LYS A 128 -5.73 8.36 -10.63
C LYS A 128 -4.60 8.23 -9.62
N ALA A 129 -4.91 7.77 -8.40
CA ALA A 129 -3.91 7.46 -7.38
C ALA A 129 -2.96 6.35 -7.86
N ALA A 130 -3.52 5.25 -8.37
CA ALA A 130 -2.78 4.11 -8.88
C ALA A 130 -1.82 4.51 -10.03
N ALA A 131 -2.29 5.36 -10.95
CA ALA A 131 -1.47 5.89 -12.03
C ALA A 131 -0.35 6.81 -11.52
N ALA A 132 -0.63 7.65 -10.52
CA ALA A 132 0.36 8.54 -9.93
C ALA A 132 1.48 7.76 -9.21
N MET A 133 1.12 6.75 -8.41
CA MET A 133 2.09 5.88 -7.74
C MET A 133 2.99 5.15 -8.74
N ARG A 134 2.41 4.58 -9.80
CA ARG A 134 3.18 3.94 -10.88
C ARG A 134 4.13 4.90 -11.59
N ALA A 135 3.69 6.13 -11.85
CA ALA A 135 4.54 7.14 -12.46
C ALA A 135 5.73 7.51 -11.55
N VAL A 136 5.51 7.61 -10.24
CA VAL A 136 6.60 7.83 -9.28
C VAL A 136 7.55 6.63 -9.25
N ALA A 137 7.03 5.41 -9.17
CA ALA A 137 7.84 4.19 -9.17
C ALA A 137 8.72 4.09 -10.42
N ASP A 138 8.15 4.35 -11.61
CA ASP A 138 8.89 4.41 -12.89
C ASP A 138 10.02 5.44 -12.84
N LYS A 139 9.74 6.67 -12.39
CA LYS A 139 10.75 7.73 -12.25
C LYS A 139 11.83 7.41 -11.23
N LEU A 140 11.52 6.57 -10.25
CA LEU A 140 12.48 6.09 -9.27
C LEU A 140 13.22 4.84 -9.73
N GLY A 141 13.01 4.33 -10.96
CA GLY A 141 13.74 3.18 -11.48
C GLY A 141 13.10 1.83 -11.17
N CYS A 142 11.82 1.83 -10.83
CA CYS A 142 11.00 0.65 -10.54
C CYS A 142 9.74 0.66 -11.44
N PRO A 143 9.85 0.34 -12.74
CA PRO A 143 8.69 0.29 -13.63
C PRO A 143 7.68 -0.76 -13.17
N THR A 144 6.40 -0.57 -13.52
CA THR A 144 5.30 -1.50 -13.17
C THR A 144 4.71 -2.21 -14.39
N THR A 145 5.34 -2.03 -15.55
CA THR A 145 4.97 -2.65 -16.82
C THR A 145 6.23 -3.10 -17.55
N ALA A 146 6.11 -4.17 -18.35
CA ALA A 146 7.23 -4.78 -19.04
C ALA A 146 7.86 -3.92 -20.14
#